data_AF-A3VZ24-F1
#
_entry.id   AF-A3VZ24-F1
#
_cell.length_a   1.000
_cell.length_b   1.000
_cell.length_c   1.000
_cell.angle_alpha   90.00
_cell.angle_beta   90.00
_cell.angle_gamma   90.00
#
_symmetry.space_group_name_H-M   'P 1'
#
loop_
_entity.id
_entity.type
_entity.pdbx_description
1 polymer ?
#
loop_
_entity_poly.entity_id
_entity_poly.type
_entity_poly.pdbx_seq_one_letter_code
_entity_poly.pdbx_strand_id
1 'polypeptide(L)'
;MSHKWPQLDYLGWRETCSALHLYLQIAGKYRLAHTPWLNHSWNATFYATPRGLTSSLIPDGPGLEIRFDFVDQEVQGTSGDGKTASFALGPSTAAGFHGHFLKLVADLGGTPKFSGVPNEVPFPIPFSEDERDRPWDGEAVQRFHGALLAIDGVFKSFRSSFLGKSSPVHLFWGSFDMAVTRFSGRRAPLHPAGIPTLPDDVAQEAYDREVSSVGFWPGGGGIDYPAFYAYAYPEPKGFRAASVGPEAAFWHEGMSEFILPYEAVQSSADPEATLMEFLVLTYGATTDLGGWDRDALECAPGRRGKPRPHDAAVPGSGQPAMDLKVEREEATSKGRYFVVVDGVVAEMTYSRVSNDMIIIDHTDVPAALRGRRIGEHLVRKAAEDARQDGVVIVPLCPFAKAQFERHAEWQDVIARS
;
A
#
# COMPACT_ATOMS: atom_id res chain seq x y z
N MET A 1 -20.56 -3.64 11.10
CA MET A 1 -20.01 -3.30 12.43
C MET A 1 -18.73 -2.55 12.15
N SER A 2 -18.69 -1.25 12.45
CA SER A 2 -17.44 -0.48 12.40
C SER A 2 -16.54 -1.06 13.50
N HIS A 3 -15.40 -1.62 13.13
CA HIS A 3 -14.40 -2.00 14.13
C HIS A 3 -13.92 -0.68 14.75
N LYS A 4 -14.11 -0.53 16.06
CA LYS A 4 -13.60 0.66 16.77
C LYS A 4 -12.07 0.66 16.63
N TRP A 5 -11.51 1.77 16.15
CA TRP A 5 -10.08 2.00 16.07
C TRP A 5 -9.54 2.26 17.48
N PRO A 6 -8.79 1.31 18.09
CA PRO A 6 -8.33 1.47 19.46
C PRO A 6 -7.21 2.49 19.55
N GLN A 7 -7.08 3.17 20.68
CA GLN A 7 -5.91 4.01 20.93
C GLN A 7 -4.66 3.15 21.10
N LEU A 8 -3.59 3.52 20.42
CA LEU A 8 -2.30 2.85 20.50
C LEU A 8 -1.26 3.83 21.06
N ASP A 9 -0.83 3.61 22.29
CA ASP A 9 0.28 4.34 22.92
C ASP A 9 1.54 3.49 22.83
N TYR A 10 2.36 3.70 21.79
CA TYR A 10 3.59 2.94 21.57
C TYR A 10 4.54 3.01 22.77
N LEU A 11 4.72 4.19 23.36
CA LEU A 11 5.66 4.38 24.46
C LEU A 11 5.25 3.58 25.70
N GLY A 12 3.95 3.49 25.99
CA GLY A 12 3.41 2.74 27.11
C GLY A 12 3.61 1.23 27.03
N TRP A 13 3.65 0.64 25.83
CA TRP A 13 3.78 -0.82 25.63
C TRP A 13 5.02 -1.26 24.84
N ARG A 14 5.98 -0.37 24.56
CA ARG A 14 7.14 -0.65 23.70
C ARG A 14 7.92 -1.92 24.08
N GLU A 15 8.01 -2.22 25.37
CA GLU A 15 8.71 -3.41 25.87
C GLU A 15 7.93 -4.69 25.54
N THR A 16 6.60 -4.65 25.68
CA THR A 16 5.70 -5.74 25.25
C THR A 16 5.67 -5.88 23.73
N CYS A 17 5.67 -4.76 22.99
CA CYS A 17 5.78 -4.73 21.54
C CYS A 17 7.08 -5.41 21.06
N SER A 18 8.22 -5.09 21.69
CA SER A 18 9.53 -5.71 21.43
C SER A 18 9.55 -7.20 21.79
N ALA A 19 8.92 -7.60 22.90
CA ALA A 19 8.77 -9.01 23.26
C ALA A 19 7.97 -9.78 22.21
N LEU A 20 6.79 -9.28 21.85
CA LEU A 20 5.92 -9.88 20.85
C LEU A 20 6.60 -9.98 19.47
N HIS A 21 7.36 -8.94 19.08
CA HIS A 21 8.16 -8.96 17.85
C HIS A 21 9.13 -10.15 17.84
N LEU A 22 9.93 -10.33 18.89
CA LEU A 22 10.89 -11.44 18.98
C LEU A 22 10.18 -12.81 19.02
N TYR A 23 9.06 -12.92 19.72
CA TYR A 23 8.27 -14.15 19.78
C TYR A 23 7.70 -14.54 18.40
N LEU A 24 7.23 -13.56 17.64
CA LEU A 24 6.80 -13.77 16.26
C LEU A 24 7.98 -14.09 15.34
N GLN A 25 9.17 -13.54 15.57
CA GLN A 25 10.36 -13.93 14.80
C GLN A 25 10.70 -15.40 14.99
N ILE A 26 10.61 -15.93 16.22
CA ILE A 26 10.87 -17.35 16.51
C ILE A 26 9.94 -18.25 15.70
N ALA A 27 8.63 -18.02 15.80
CA ALA A 27 7.64 -18.79 15.06
C ALA A 27 7.72 -18.57 13.54
N GLY A 28 8.01 -17.33 13.12
CA GLY A 28 8.17 -16.94 11.74
C GLY A 28 9.38 -17.56 11.05
N LYS A 29 10.51 -17.69 11.77
CA LYS A 29 11.71 -18.37 11.28
C LYS A 29 11.51 -19.87 11.15
N TYR A 30 10.74 -20.48 12.04
CA TYR A 30 10.28 -21.85 11.85
C TYR A 30 9.42 -21.98 10.59
N ARG A 31 8.39 -21.14 10.42
CA ARG A 31 7.57 -21.13 9.20
C ARG A 31 8.44 -20.96 7.93
N LEU A 32 9.39 -20.03 7.96
CA LEU A 32 10.30 -19.75 6.85
C LEU A 32 11.16 -20.96 6.48
N ALA A 33 11.75 -21.64 7.47
CA ALA A 33 12.64 -22.78 7.25
C ALA A 33 11.90 -24.03 6.72
N HIS A 34 10.61 -24.14 7.00
CA HIS A 34 9.82 -25.34 6.71
C HIS A 34 8.80 -25.16 5.58
N THR A 35 8.67 -23.98 4.99
CA THR A 35 7.74 -23.72 3.88
C THR A 35 8.52 -23.42 2.61
N PRO A 36 8.16 -24.03 1.46
CA PRO A 36 8.79 -23.68 0.17
C PRO A 36 8.78 -22.17 -0.07
N TRP A 37 9.90 -21.66 -0.57
CA TRP A 37 10.03 -20.23 -0.84
C TRP A 37 8.97 -19.80 -1.84
N LEU A 38 8.17 -18.81 -1.45
CA LEU A 38 7.23 -18.12 -2.33
C LEU A 38 7.81 -16.74 -2.61
N ASN A 39 7.57 -16.24 -3.82
CA ASN A 39 8.08 -14.94 -4.24
C ASN A 39 7.83 -13.84 -3.20
N HIS A 40 8.84 -13.00 -3.02
CA HIS A 40 8.89 -11.92 -2.03
C HIS A 40 8.74 -12.38 -0.58
N SER A 41 9.26 -13.58 -0.27
CA SER A 41 9.20 -14.20 1.06
C SER A 41 7.79 -14.34 1.64
N TRP A 42 6.74 -14.33 0.81
CA TRP A 42 5.35 -14.36 1.28
C TRP A 42 4.99 -15.63 2.04
N ASN A 43 5.75 -16.72 1.84
CA ASN A 43 5.63 -17.98 2.56
C ASN A 43 5.91 -17.86 4.07
N ALA A 44 6.53 -16.78 4.54
CA ALA A 44 7.00 -16.65 5.93
C ALA A 44 6.09 -15.82 6.85
N THR A 45 5.02 -15.21 6.34
CA THR A 45 4.26 -14.14 7.02
C THR A 45 3.30 -14.63 8.13
N PHE A 46 2.45 -13.78 8.69
CA PHE A 46 1.32 -14.16 9.56
C PHE A 46 0.03 -13.48 9.08
N TYR A 47 -1.13 -14.04 9.42
CA TYR A 47 -2.44 -13.49 9.04
C TYR A 47 -3.29 -13.17 10.26
N ALA A 48 -3.96 -12.02 10.24
CA ALA A 48 -4.91 -11.64 11.28
C ALA A 48 -6.13 -12.58 11.28
N THR A 49 -6.51 -13.00 12.49
CA THR A 49 -7.71 -13.81 12.77
C THR A 49 -8.55 -13.10 13.83
N PRO A 50 -9.82 -13.50 14.06
CA PRO A 50 -10.62 -12.93 15.13
C PRO A 50 -10.06 -13.08 16.55
N ARG A 51 -9.01 -13.89 16.76
CA ARG A 51 -8.39 -14.13 18.07
C ARG A 51 -6.92 -13.71 18.16
N GLY A 52 -6.28 -13.34 17.04
CA GLY A 52 -4.88 -12.92 17.01
C GLY A 52 -4.24 -13.18 15.65
N LEU A 53 -3.14 -13.92 15.60
CA LEU A 53 -2.39 -14.21 14.37
C LEU A 53 -2.29 -15.71 14.09
N THR A 54 -2.28 -16.13 12.81
CA THR A 54 -2.02 -17.52 12.39
C THR A 54 -0.91 -17.60 11.35
N SER A 55 -0.10 -18.66 11.43
CA SER A 55 0.87 -19.05 10.41
C SER A 55 0.23 -19.68 9.18
N SER A 56 -1.06 -20.05 9.23
CA SER A 56 -1.63 -21.06 8.32
C SER A 56 -0.84 -22.38 8.34
N LEU A 57 -1.06 -23.25 7.35
CA LEU A 57 -0.39 -24.54 7.26
C LEU A 57 1.11 -24.40 6.96
N ILE A 58 1.94 -24.95 7.84
CA ILE A 58 3.38 -25.15 7.70
C ILE A 58 3.60 -26.62 7.31
N PRO A 59 4.22 -26.93 6.15
CA PRO A 59 4.34 -28.29 5.66
C PRO A 59 5.54 -29.02 6.31
N ASP A 60 5.45 -29.22 7.63
CA ASP A 60 6.41 -29.98 8.43
C ASP A 60 5.69 -31.08 9.22
N GLY A 61 6.27 -32.28 9.25
CA GLY A 61 5.61 -33.45 9.84
C GLY A 61 4.21 -33.71 9.23
N PRO A 62 3.16 -33.91 10.04
CA PRO A 62 1.77 -34.02 9.57
C PRO A 62 1.18 -32.72 9.00
N GLY A 63 1.92 -31.61 9.05
CA GLY A 63 1.46 -30.25 8.77
C GLY A 63 1.05 -29.55 10.06
N LEU A 64 1.66 -28.40 10.37
CA LEU A 64 1.41 -27.66 11.61
C LEU A 64 0.74 -26.30 11.33
N GLU A 65 -0.14 -25.87 12.21
CA GLU A 65 -0.59 -24.46 12.32
C GLU A 65 -0.15 -23.91 13.68
N ILE A 66 0.49 -22.75 13.68
CA ILE A 66 0.84 -21.99 14.89
C ILE A 66 -0.04 -20.74 14.95
N ARG A 67 -0.70 -20.55 16.09
CA ARG A 67 -1.58 -19.41 16.36
C ARG A 67 -1.13 -18.68 17.60
N PHE A 68 -1.05 -17.36 17.50
CA PHE A 68 -0.92 -16.49 18.65
C PHE A 68 -2.34 -16.02 19.00
N ASP A 69 -2.87 -16.53 20.11
CA ASP A 69 -4.17 -16.17 20.65
C ASP A 69 -3.98 -14.99 21.61
N PHE A 70 -4.34 -13.80 21.15
CA PHE A 70 -4.25 -12.57 21.93
C PHE A 70 -5.44 -12.37 22.87
N VAL A 71 -6.48 -13.21 22.77
CA VAL A 71 -7.62 -13.15 23.69
C VAL A 71 -7.31 -13.94 24.95
N ASP A 72 -6.95 -15.22 24.79
CA ASP A 72 -6.62 -16.11 25.90
C ASP A 72 -5.14 -16.03 26.32
N GLN A 73 -4.34 -15.21 25.60
CA GLN A 73 -2.93 -14.97 25.89
C GLN A 73 -2.13 -16.28 25.87
N GLU A 74 -2.20 -16.99 24.75
CA GLU A 74 -1.48 -18.25 24.53
C GLU A 74 -0.96 -18.40 23.10
N VAL A 75 0.08 -19.22 22.95
CA VAL A 75 0.53 -19.75 21.67
C VAL A 75 -0.03 -21.16 21.55
N GLN A 76 -0.90 -21.37 20.58
CA GLN A 76 -1.51 -22.67 20.28
C GLN A 76 -0.86 -23.25 19.03
N GLY A 77 -0.63 -24.55 19.02
CA GLY A 77 -0.26 -25.29 17.83
C GLY A 77 -1.22 -26.45 17.58
N THR A 78 -1.57 -26.65 16.31
CA THR A 78 -2.42 -27.77 15.86
C THR A 78 -1.66 -28.55 14.78
N SER A 79 -1.74 -29.88 14.83
CA SER A 79 -1.13 -30.78 13.86
C SER A 79 -2.20 -31.39 12.94
N GLY A 80 -1.84 -31.69 11.69
CA GLY A 80 -2.72 -32.31 10.69
C GLY A 80 -3.24 -33.70 11.08
N ASP A 81 -2.63 -34.33 12.09
CA ASP A 81 -3.11 -35.58 12.70
C ASP A 81 -4.10 -35.38 13.86
N GLY A 82 -4.48 -34.13 14.14
CA GLY A 82 -5.45 -33.75 15.17
C GLY A 82 -4.85 -33.46 16.55
N LYS A 83 -3.54 -33.58 16.75
CA LYS A 83 -2.89 -33.17 18.01
C LYS A 83 -2.95 -31.66 18.19
N THR A 84 -3.09 -31.24 19.44
CA THR A 84 -3.04 -29.85 19.85
C THR A 84 -2.14 -29.70 21.07
N ALA A 85 -1.40 -28.60 21.14
CA ALA A 85 -0.63 -28.21 22.30
C ALA A 85 -0.63 -26.69 22.41
N SER A 86 -0.42 -26.15 23.61
CA SER A 86 -0.30 -24.71 23.81
C SER A 86 0.60 -24.37 25.00
N PHE A 87 1.04 -23.11 25.06
CA PHE A 87 1.70 -22.53 26.21
C PHE A 87 1.35 -21.05 26.36
N ALA A 88 1.50 -20.50 27.56
CA ALA A 88 1.13 -19.11 27.83
C ALA A 88 1.96 -18.10 27.03
N LEU A 89 1.30 -17.09 26.48
CA LEU A 89 1.89 -15.92 25.86
C LEU A 89 1.85 -14.78 26.90
N GLY A 90 2.99 -14.49 27.50
CA GLY A 90 3.06 -13.58 28.64
C GLY A 90 4.49 -13.14 28.97
N PRO A 91 4.73 -12.63 30.19
CA PRO A 91 6.07 -12.24 30.62
C PRO A 91 7.05 -13.42 30.49
N SER A 92 8.12 -13.25 29.71
CA SER A 92 9.15 -14.26 29.48
C SER A 92 10.43 -13.63 28.94
N THR A 93 11.55 -14.34 29.04
CA THR A 93 12.73 -14.06 28.23
C THR A 93 12.53 -14.57 26.80
N ALA A 94 13.32 -14.09 25.84
CA ALA A 94 13.30 -14.64 24.48
C ALA A 94 13.83 -16.08 24.46
N ALA A 95 14.80 -16.41 25.32
CA ALA A 95 15.30 -17.77 25.50
C ALA A 95 14.22 -18.73 26.05
N GLY A 96 13.46 -18.28 27.06
CA GLY A 96 12.36 -19.04 27.63
C GLY A 96 11.24 -19.32 26.61
N PHE A 97 10.81 -18.28 25.88
CA PHE A 97 9.81 -18.43 24.82
C PHE A 97 10.31 -19.37 23.72
N HIS A 98 11.57 -19.22 23.29
CA HIS A 98 12.20 -20.09 22.30
C HIS A 98 12.17 -21.55 22.76
N GLY A 99 12.54 -21.85 24.00
CA GLY A 99 12.49 -23.20 24.57
C GLY A 99 11.08 -23.80 24.57
N HIS A 100 10.07 -23.05 25.00
CA HIS A 100 8.67 -23.48 24.96
C HIS A 100 8.19 -23.75 23.53
N PHE A 101 8.59 -22.89 22.58
CA PHE A 101 8.23 -23.04 21.17
C PHE A 101 8.87 -24.29 20.53
N LEU A 102 10.15 -24.57 20.79
CA LEU A 102 10.79 -25.79 20.29
C LEU A 102 10.08 -27.05 20.81
N LYS A 103 9.69 -27.04 22.08
CA LYS A 103 8.91 -28.13 22.68
C LYS A 103 7.53 -28.26 22.02
N LEU A 104 6.82 -27.15 21.82
CA LEU A 104 5.52 -27.12 21.15
C LEU A 104 5.60 -27.81 19.77
N VAL A 105 6.58 -27.43 18.95
CA VAL A 105 6.78 -28.01 17.61
C VAL A 105 7.08 -29.52 17.69
N ALA A 106 7.95 -29.94 18.61
CA ALA A 106 8.30 -31.35 18.78
C ALA A 106 7.10 -32.19 19.24
N ASP A 107 6.31 -31.70 20.20
CA ASP A 107 5.12 -32.39 20.73
C ASP A 107 4.04 -32.57 19.65
N LEU A 108 3.97 -31.67 18.68
CA LEU A 108 3.05 -31.73 17.53
C LEU A 108 3.56 -32.60 16.37
N GLY A 109 4.78 -33.13 16.47
CA GLY A 109 5.41 -33.99 15.46
C GLY A 109 6.14 -33.23 14.35
N GLY A 110 6.44 -31.94 14.55
CA GLY A 110 7.32 -31.17 13.68
C GLY A 110 8.80 -31.34 14.03
N THR A 111 9.66 -30.81 13.17
CA THR A 111 11.12 -30.76 13.31
C THR A 111 11.54 -29.35 13.70
N PRO A 112 11.89 -29.06 14.96
CA PRO A 112 12.19 -27.70 15.42
C PRO A 112 13.59 -27.23 14.99
N LYS A 113 13.83 -27.07 13.67
CA LYS A 113 15.14 -26.71 13.10
C LYS A 113 15.05 -25.45 12.23
N PHE A 114 15.53 -24.33 12.76
CA PHE A 114 15.59 -23.05 12.05
C PHE A 114 16.73 -22.19 12.61
N SER A 115 17.03 -21.06 11.96
CA SER A 115 18.05 -20.13 12.47
C SER A 115 17.59 -19.48 13.77
N GLY A 116 18.41 -19.55 14.82
CA GLY A 116 18.10 -19.00 16.15
C GLY A 116 18.48 -17.53 16.35
N VAL A 117 18.85 -16.79 15.29
CA VAL A 117 19.30 -15.39 15.39
C VAL A 117 18.22 -14.45 14.84
N PRO A 118 17.81 -13.39 15.55
CA PRO A 118 16.87 -12.38 15.04
C PRO A 118 17.33 -11.70 13.73
N ASN A 119 16.39 -11.42 12.83
CA ASN A 119 16.60 -10.58 11.65
C ASN A 119 16.07 -9.16 11.89
N GLU A 120 16.57 -8.19 11.14
CA GLU A 120 16.04 -6.81 11.11
C GLU A 120 16.09 -6.09 12.47
N VAL A 121 17.00 -6.55 13.33
CA VAL A 121 17.25 -6.00 14.66
C VAL A 121 18.73 -5.63 14.75
N PRO A 122 19.08 -4.40 15.17
CA PRO A 122 20.47 -4.01 15.35
C PRO A 122 21.09 -4.82 16.50
N PHE A 123 22.28 -5.38 16.26
CA PHE A 123 23.05 -6.17 17.24
C PHE A 123 22.25 -7.34 17.86
N PRO A 124 21.85 -8.33 17.05
CA PRO A 124 20.94 -9.38 17.48
C PRO A 124 21.63 -10.30 18.49
N ILE A 125 20.93 -10.57 19.60
CA ILE A 125 21.30 -11.65 20.53
C ILE A 125 20.56 -12.91 20.06
N PRO A 126 21.24 -14.07 19.92
CA PRO A 126 20.58 -15.33 19.62
C PRO A 126 19.44 -15.60 20.60
N PHE A 127 18.29 -16.09 20.11
CA PHE A 127 17.10 -16.25 20.97
C PHE A 127 17.38 -17.08 22.21
N SER A 128 18.14 -18.17 22.07
CA SER A 128 18.53 -19.06 23.17
C SER A 128 19.45 -18.43 24.22
N GLU A 129 20.04 -17.28 23.94
CA GLU A 129 20.97 -16.56 24.82
C GLU A 129 20.35 -15.29 25.41
N ASP A 130 19.21 -14.85 24.90
CA ASP A 130 18.54 -13.62 25.34
C ASP A 130 17.66 -13.87 26.58
N GLU A 131 18.32 -13.87 27.72
CA GLU A 131 17.76 -14.07 29.07
C GLU A 131 17.22 -12.78 29.71
N ARG A 132 17.00 -11.72 28.92
CA ARG A 132 16.43 -10.47 29.47
C ARG A 132 14.95 -10.64 29.75
N ASP A 133 14.54 -10.35 30.98
CA ASP A 133 13.13 -10.28 31.36
C ASP A 133 12.40 -9.22 30.52
N ARG A 134 11.22 -9.58 30.03
CA ARG A 134 10.38 -8.67 29.25
C ARG A 134 8.99 -8.57 29.87
N PRO A 135 8.55 -7.35 30.24
CA PRO A 135 7.21 -7.15 30.77
C PRO A 135 6.16 -7.34 29.68
N TRP A 136 4.96 -7.69 30.11
CA TRP A 136 3.85 -8.03 29.22
C TRP A 136 2.56 -7.33 29.62
N ASP A 137 2.05 -6.48 28.75
CA ASP A 137 0.72 -5.88 28.82
C ASP A 137 -0.21 -6.59 27.83
N GLY A 138 -1.00 -7.55 28.32
CA GLY A 138 -1.96 -8.29 27.50
C GLY A 138 -3.08 -7.41 26.93
N GLU A 139 -3.47 -6.33 27.62
CA GLU A 139 -4.48 -5.40 27.10
C GLU A 139 -3.93 -4.58 25.94
N ALA A 140 -2.65 -4.17 26.00
CA ALA A 140 -1.99 -3.51 24.88
C ALA A 140 -1.93 -4.42 23.64
N VAL A 141 -1.65 -5.71 23.81
CA VAL A 141 -1.67 -6.69 22.71
C VAL A 141 -3.08 -6.84 22.13
N GLN A 142 -4.13 -6.82 22.95
CA GLN A 142 -5.52 -6.81 22.47
C GLN A 142 -5.89 -5.51 21.73
N ARG A 143 -5.39 -4.35 22.17
CA ARG A 143 -5.55 -3.08 21.43
C ARG A 143 -4.83 -3.13 20.08
N PHE A 144 -3.60 -3.62 20.05
CA PHE A 144 -2.87 -3.84 18.79
C PHE A 144 -3.63 -4.79 17.85
N HIS A 145 -4.17 -5.89 18.38
CA HIS A 145 -5.00 -6.82 17.62
C HIS A 145 -6.25 -6.15 17.03
N GLY A 146 -6.95 -5.34 17.83
CA GLY A 146 -8.09 -4.55 17.38
C GLY A 146 -7.73 -3.60 16.23
N ALA A 147 -6.55 -2.98 16.28
CA ALA A 147 -6.04 -2.16 15.18
C ALA A 147 -5.76 -3.00 13.94
N LEU A 148 -5.09 -4.16 14.06
CA LEU A 148 -4.84 -5.06 12.92
C LEU A 148 -6.15 -5.47 12.22
N LEU A 149 -7.21 -5.79 12.97
CA LEU A 149 -8.51 -6.14 12.40
C LEU A 149 -9.16 -4.97 11.64
N ALA A 150 -9.09 -3.76 12.18
CA ALA A 150 -9.61 -2.57 11.52
C ALA A 150 -8.85 -2.26 10.22
N ILE A 151 -7.52 -2.31 10.28
CA ILE A 151 -6.64 -2.05 9.13
C ILE A 151 -6.80 -3.13 8.06
N ASP A 152 -6.92 -4.42 8.45
CA ASP A 152 -7.08 -5.54 7.52
C ASP A 152 -8.32 -5.36 6.61
N GLY A 153 -9.42 -4.84 7.15
CA GLY A 153 -10.61 -4.51 6.39
C GLY A 153 -10.36 -3.45 5.31
N VAL A 154 -9.64 -2.38 5.64
CA VAL A 154 -9.28 -1.31 4.70
C VAL A 154 -8.28 -1.83 3.66
N PHE A 155 -7.25 -2.56 4.08
CA PHE A 155 -6.22 -3.12 3.21
C PHE A 155 -6.80 -4.15 2.23
N LYS A 156 -7.73 -5.00 2.64
CA LYS A 156 -8.46 -5.92 1.74
C LYS A 156 -9.32 -5.15 0.74
N SER A 157 -9.96 -4.08 1.18
CA SER A 157 -10.78 -3.22 0.31
C SER A 157 -9.91 -2.50 -0.72
N PHE A 158 -8.79 -1.92 -0.30
CA PHE A 158 -7.78 -1.33 -1.17
C PHE A 158 -7.31 -2.38 -2.18
N ARG A 159 -6.79 -3.53 -1.72
CA ARG A 159 -6.34 -4.63 -2.58
C ARG A 159 -7.36 -5.04 -3.66
N SER A 160 -8.66 -4.98 -3.36
CA SER A 160 -9.71 -5.39 -4.29
C SER A 160 -9.81 -4.54 -5.57
N SER A 161 -9.29 -3.30 -5.59
CA SER A 161 -9.30 -2.43 -6.77
C SER A 161 -8.10 -2.65 -7.72
N PHE A 162 -7.38 -3.76 -7.56
CA PHE A 162 -6.21 -4.10 -8.38
C PHE A 162 -6.36 -5.48 -9.04
N LEU A 163 -5.99 -5.58 -10.32
CA LEU A 163 -6.07 -6.79 -11.15
C LEU A 163 -4.74 -7.53 -11.25
N GLY A 164 -3.62 -6.80 -11.15
CA GLY A 164 -2.28 -7.38 -11.24
C GLY A 164 -1.89 -8.23 -10.02
N LYS A 165 -0.65 -8.71 -10.02
CA LYS A 165 -0.08 -9.40 -8.87
C LYS A 165 -0.10 -8.48 -7.64
N SER A 166 -0.63 -8.97 -6.52
CA SER A 166 -0.64 -8.25 -5.25
C SER A 166 -0.53 -9.22 -4.08
N SER A 167 0.24 -8.85 -3.06
CA SER A 167 0.39 -9.65 -1.85
C SER A 167 -0.96 -9.83 -1.14
N PRO A 168 -1.14 -10.88 -0.33
CA PRO A 168 -2.18 -10.90 0.69
C PRO A 168 -2.02 -9.71 1.67
N VAL A 169 -3.06 -9.41 2.44
CA VAL A 169 -2.86 -8.65 3.68
C VAL A 169 -2.20 -9.58 4.68
N HIS A 170 -1.00 -9.23 5.12
CA HIS A 170 -0.19 -10.10 5.97
C HIS A 170 0.81 -9.32 6.81
N LEU A 171 1.26 -9.96 7.88
CA LEU A 171 2.24 -9.40 8.82
C LEU A 171 3.62 -10.02 8.58
N PHE A 172 4.63 -9.19 8.31
CA PHE A 172 6.02 -9.60 8.30
C PHE A 172 6.56 -9.54 9.73
N TRP A 173 7.08 -10.66 10.23
CA TRP A 173 7.66 -10.71 11.57
C TRP A 173 9.07 -10.12 11.63
N GLY A 174 9.76 -9.96 10.49
CA GLY A 174 11.10 -9.35 10.44
C GLY A 174 11.04 -7.89 10.87
N SER A 175 10.28 -7.09 10.11
CA SER A 175 10.05 -5.66 10.31
C SER A 175 8.89 -5.34 11.26
N PHE A 176 8.11 -6.34 11.66
CA PHE A 176 6.94 -6.23 12.54
C PHE A 176 5.85 -5.27 12.02
N ASP A 177 5.56 -5.36 10.73
CA ASP A 177 4.53 -4.58 10.04
C ASP A 177 3.47 -5.46 9.40
N MET A 178 2.29 -4.88 9.24
CA MET A 178 1.28 -5.42 8.33
C MET A 178 1.32 -4.65 7.01
N ALA A 179 1.38 -5.35 5.88
CA ALA A 179 1.53 -4.73 4.57
C ALA A 179 0.61 -5.30 3.49
N VAL A 180 0.44 -4.49 2.44
CA VAL A 180 -0.08 -4.89 1.12
C VAL A 180 0.80 -4.26 0.05
N THR A 181 1.23 -5.08 -0.90
CA THR A 181 2.08 -4.63 -2.00
C THR A 181 1.39 -4.93 -3.34
N ARG A 182 1.45 -3.96 -4.26
CA ARG A 182 0.99 -4.07 -5.65
C ARG A 182 2.19 -4.00 -6.58
N PHE A 183 2.09 -4.68 -7.72
CA PHE A 183 3.21 -4.87 -8.65
C PHE A 183 2.84 -4.40 -10.04
N SER A 184 3.72 -3.65 -10.69
CA SER A 184 3.49 -3.19 -12.07
C SER A 184 3.58 -4.32 -13.10
N GLY A 185 4.24 -5.43 -12.73
CA GLY A 185 4.61 -6.53 -13.62
C GLY A 185 5.99 -6.37 -14.26
N ARG A 186 6.55 -5.15 -14.28
CA ARG A 186 7.90 -4.89 -14.80
C ARG A 186 8.99 -5.29 -13.79
N ARG A 187 10.19 -5.58 -14.31
CA ARG A 187 11.38 -5.83 -13.49
C ARG A 187 11.90 -4.53 -12.88
N ALA A 188 12.38 -4.59 -11.65
CA ALA A 188 13.09 -3.49 -11.03
C ALA A 188 14.62 -3.68 -11.17
N PRO A 189 15.40 -2.60 -10.95
CA PRO A 189 16.83 -2.72 -10.70
C PRO A 189 17.14 -3.63 -9.51
N LEU A 190 18.40 -4.04 -9.36
CA LEU A 190 18.83 -4.83 -8.21
C LEU A 190 18.75 -3.98 -6.92
N HIS A 191 18.11 -4.53 -5.88
CA HIS A 191 18.01 -3.85 -4.58
C HIS A 191 19.41 -3.67 -3.96
N PRO A 192 19.73 -2.49 -3.39
CA PRO A 192 21.03 -2.22 -2.78
C PRO A 192 21.33 -3.09 -1.54
N ALA A 193 20.30 -3.75 -1.01
CA ALA A 193 20.36 -4.60 0.18
C ALA A 193 20.87 -3.83 1.42
N GLY A 194 21.55 -4.50 2.36
CA GLY A 194 22.08 -3.84 3.56
C GLY A 194 21.07 -3.61 4.68
N ILE A 195 19.96 -4.35 4.67
CA ILE A 195 19.01 -4.36 5.79
C ILE A 195 19.68 -5.13 6.96
N PRO A 196 19.72 -4.58 8.20
CA PRO A 196 20.40 -5.20 9.32
C PRO A 196 19.99 -6.66 9.52
N THR A 197 20.99 -7.56 9.52
CA THR A 197 20.83 -8.98 9.84
C THR A 197 19.81 -9.73 8.99
N LEU A 198 19.47 -9.18 7.83
CA LEU A 198 18.71 -9.84 6.77
C LEU A 198 19.68 -10.24 5.64
N PRO A 199 19.66 -11.49 5.16
CA PRO A 199 20.48 -11.86 4.00
C PRO A 199 20.11 -11.02 2.77
N ASP A 200 21.12 -10.55 2.04
CA ASP A 200 20.93 -9.61 0.93
C ASP A 200 20.06 -10.18 -0.21
N ASP A 201 20.17 -11.48 -0.46
CA ASP A 201 19.39 -12.19 -1.47
C ASP A 201 17.89 -12.17 -1.19
N VAL A 202 17.50 -12.15 0.10
CA VAL A 202 16.10 -11.98 0.52
C VAL A 202 15.57 -10.62 0.08
N ALA A 203 16.30 -9.54 0.36
CA ALA A 203 15.90 -8.19 -0.06
C ALA A 203 15.90 -8.06 -1.60
N GLN A 204 16.91 -8.61 -2.27
CA GLN A 204 17.01 -8.56 -3.73
C GLN A 204 15.89 -9.33 -4.43
N GLU A 205 15.45 -10.47 -3.89
CA GLU A 205 14.29 -11.21 -4.40
C GLU A 205 12.98 -10.50 -4.06
N ALA A 206 12.83 -9.98 -2.84
CA ALA A 206 11.64 -9.23 -2.41
C ALA A 206 11.36 -8.01 -3.30
N TYR A 207 12.40 -7.41 -3.87
CA TYR A 207 12.30 -6.22 -4.70
C TYR A 207 12.71 -6.46 -6.17
N ASP A 208 12.56 -7.68 -6.71
CA ASP A 208 12.91 -7.99 -8.11
C ASP A 208 11.97 -7.36 -9.16
N ARG A 209 10.85 -6.79 -8.71
CA ARG A 209 9.81 -6.13 -9.51
C ARG A 209 9.53 -4.73 -9.01
N GLU A 210 8.98 -3.90 -9.88
CA GLU A 210 8.51 -2.59 -9.45
C GLU A 210 7.28 -2.75 -8.56
N VAL A 211 7.31 -2.09 -7.40
CA VAL A 211 6.29 -2.20 -6.36
C VAL A 211 5.78 -0.84 -5.89
N SER A 212 4.54 -0.84 -5.46
CA SER A 212 3.94 0.15 -4.57
C SER A 212 3.51 -0.62 -3.32
N SER A 213 4.13 -0.29 -2.19
CA SER A 213 3.88 -0.96 -0.91
C SER A 213 3.30 0.02 0.07
N VAL A 214 2.31 -0.43 0.82
CA VAL A 214 1.71 0.29 1.93
C VAL A 214 1.66 -0.63 3.14
N GLY A 215 1.83 -0.08 4.32
CA GLY A 215 1.77 -0.88 5.54
C GLY A 215 1.52 -0.08 6.80
N PHE A 216 1.64 -0.77 7.93
CA PHE A 216 1.40 -0.25 9.26
C PHE A 216 2.40 -0.82 10.25
N TRP A 217 3.02 0.06 11.05
CA TRP A 217 3.80 -0.31 12.22
C TRP A 217 3.09 0.09 13.51
N PRO A 218 3.18 -0.74 14.58
CA PRO A 218 2.78 -0.33 15.92
C PRO A 218 3.68 0.74 16.55
N GLY A 219 4.80 1.06 15.89
CA GLY A 219 5.89 1.92 16.37
C GLY A 219 7.22 1.17 16.40
N GLY A 220 8.32 1.89 16.52
CA GLY A 220 9.69 1.38 16.39
C GLY A 220 10.28 1.65 15.01
N GLY A 221 11.52 1.22 14.78
CA GLY A 221 12.13 1.23 13.43
C GLY A 221 12.42 2.61 12.83
N GLY A 222 12.44 3.68 13.62
CA GLY A 222 12.72 5.04 13.16
C GLY A 222 11.67 6.08 13.59
N ILE A 223 10.51 5.62 14.08
CA ILE A 223 9.46 6.47 14.66
C ILE A 223 8.97 5.88 15.99
N ASP A 224 8.72 6.75 16.97
CA ASP A 224 8.28 6.36 18.32
C ASP A 224 6.75 6.42 18.50
N TYR A 225 6.01 6.25 17.41
CA TYR A 225 4.55 6.22 17.40
C TYR A 225 4.03 5.28 16.30
N PRO A 226 2.81 4.74 16.44
CA PRO A 226 2.21 3.90 15.42
C PRO A 226 1.88 4.72 14.17
N ALA A 227 2.18 4.19 12.99
CA ALA A 227 1.94 4.90 11.74
C ALA A 227 1.71 3.97 10.57
N PHE A 228 1.01 4.49 9.57
CA PHE A 228 0.97 3.94 8.23
C PHE A 228 2.12 4.47 7.41
N TYR A 229 2.56 3.68 6.45
CA TYR A 229 3.60 4.08 5.53
C TYR A 229 3.26 3.69 4.10
N ALA A 230 3.92 4.37 3.16
CA ALA A 230 3.86 4.05 1.75
C ALA A 230 5.19 4.36 1.05
N TYR A 231 5.65 3.41 0.24
CA TYR A 231 6.84 3.59 -0.59
C TYR A 231 6.69 2.90 -1.94
N ALA A 232 7.59 3.26 -2.85
CA ALA A 232 7.72 2.64 -4.15
C ALA A 232 9.16 2.19 -4.38
N TYR A 233 9.35 1.02 -5.00
CA TYR A 233 10.66 0.57 -5.43
C TYR A 233 10.62 0.13 -6.90
N PRO A 234 11.54 0.61 -7.76
CA PRO A 234 12.42 1.74 -7.50
C PRO A 234 11.59 3.02 -7.29
N GLU A 235 12.12 3.96 -6.51
CA GLU A 235 11.44 5.24 -6.27
C GLU A 235 11.30 6.02 -7.59
N PRO A 236 10.07 6.33 -8.05
CA PRO A 236 9.87 7.13 -9.26
C PRO A 236 10.39 8.56 -9.10
N LYS A 237 10.88 9.15 -10.19
CA LYS A 237 11.35 10.54 -10.16
C LYS A 237 10.21 11.48 -9.74
N GLY A 238 10.44 12.27 -8.70
CA GLY A 238 9.47 13.23 -8.17
C GLY A 238 8.52 12.65 -7.12
N PHE A 239 8.65 11.36 -6.75
CA PHE A 239 7.77 10.70 -5.80
C PHE A 239 7.74 11.39 -4.44
N ARG A 240 8.91 11.77 -3.90
CA ARG A 240 9.06 12.48 -2.61
C ARG A 240 8.29 13.79 -2.53
N ALA A 241 8.10 14.45 -3.67
CA ALA A 241 7.43 15.74 -3.78
C ALA A 241 5.96 15.62 -4.23
N ALA A 242 5.46 14.40 -4.38
CA ALA A 242 4.08 14.17 -4.76
C ALA A 242 3.14 14.67 -3.65
N SER A 243 2.08 15.36 -4.06
CA SER A 243 1.01 15.75 -3.15
C SER A 243 0.22 14.50 -2.78
N VAL A 244 0.39 14.03 -1.55
CA VAL A 244 -0.41 12.95 -0.96
C VAL A 244 -1.37 13.53 0.08
N GLY A 245 -2.39 12.76 0.42
CA GLY A 245 -3.35 13.08 1.48
C GLY A 245 -3.46 11.91 2.46
N PRO A 246 -4.19 12.05 3.57
CA PRO A 246 -4.83 13.29 4.06
C PRO A 246 -3.79 14.34 4.50
N GLU A 247 -4.20 15.53 4.94
CA GLU A 247 -3.30 16.63 5.35
C GLU A 247 -2.22 16.21 6.37
N ALA A 248 -2.53 15.24 7.23
CA ALA A 248 -1.59 14.70 8.22
C ALA A 248 -0.49 13.79 7.62
N ALA A 249 -0.57 13.41 6.35
CA ALA A 249 0.44 12.61 5.67
C ALA A 249 1.63 13.47 5.23
N PHE A 250 2.84 12.96 5.38
CA PHE A 250 4.07 13.69 5.04
C PHE A 250 5.19 12.75 4.58
N TRP A 251 6.22 13.29 3.93
CA TRP A 251 7.42 12.54 3.55
C TRP A 251 8.44 12.49 4.69
N HIS A 252 8.92 11.30 5.06
CA HIS A 252 9.93 11.11 6.09
C HIS A 252 11.30 10.79 5.49
N GLU A 253 12.20 11.78 5.46
CA GLU A 253 13.51 11.67 4.78
C GLU A 253 14.37 10.50 5.29
N GLY A 254 14.39 10.27 6.60
CA GLY A 254 15.22 9.21 7.19
C GLY A 254 14.79 7.79 6.82
N MET A 255 13.51 7.61 6.48
CA MET A 255 12.97 6.31 6.06
C MET A 255 12.80 6.24 4.53
N SER A 256 12.77 7.39 3.86
CA SER A 256 12.46 7.51 2.42
C SER A 256 11.08 6.95 2.08
N GLU A 257 10.09 7.27 2.91
CA GLU A 257 8.70 6.82 2.77
C GLU A 257 7.72 7.95 3.12
N PHE A 258 6.50 7.86 2.59
CA PHE A 258 5.39 8.64 3.12
C PHE A 258 4.88 8.03 4.41
N ILE A 259 4.59 8.87 5.39
CA ILE A 259 4.10 8.48 6.72
C ILE A 259 2.75 9.16 6.97
N LEU A 260 1.80 8.40 7.52
CA LEU A 260 0.56 8.91 8.08
C LEU A 260 0.41 8.40 9.52
N PRO A 261 0.44 9.30 10.54
CA PRO A 261 0.26 8.90 11.93
C PRO A 261 -1.05 8.14 12.16
N TYR A 262 -0.99 7.04 12.91
CA TYR A 262 -2.18 6.24 13.21
C TYR A 262 -3.26 7.05 13.93
N GLU A 263 -2.84 7.94 14.84
CA GLU A 263 -3.73 8.82 15.59
C GLU A 263 -4.56 9.73 14.68
N ALA A 264 -4.00 10.21 13.56
CA ALA A 264 -4.73 11.03 12.60
C ALA A 264 -5.87 10.25 11.93
N VAL A 265 -5.67 8.96 11.66
CA VAL A 265 -6.71 8.05 11.17
C VAL A 265 -7.72 7.77 12.28
N GLN A 266 -7.25 7.35 13.45
CA GLN A 266 -8.07 6.92 14.58
C GLN A 266 -8.98 8.01 15.14
N SER A 267 -8.54 9.28 15.13
CA SER A 267 -9.29 10.43 15.62
C SER A 267 -10.17 11.11 14.56
N SER A 268 -10.07 10.69 13.29
CA SER A 268 -10.89 11.25 12.21
C SER A 268 -12.36 10.85 12.33
N ALA A 269 -13.23 11.62 11.67
CA ALA A 269 -14.67 11.33 11.65
C ALA A 269 -15.00 10.02 10.90
N ASP A 270 -14.18 9.65 9.91
CA ASP A 270 -14.25 8.40 9.17
C ASP A 270 -12.83 7.81 8.99
N PRO A 271 -12.37 6.97 9.93
CA PRO A 271 -11.04 6.38 9.88
C PRO A 271 -10.80 5.50 8.64
N GLU A 272 -11.81 4.76 8.18
CA GLU A 272 -11.67 3.88 7.02
C GLU A 272 -11.46 4.71 5.74
N ALA A 273 -12.22 5.80 5.57
CA ALA A 273 -12.06 6.72 4.45
C ALA A 273 -10.71 7.47 4.50
N THR A 274 -10.31 7.95 5.68
CA THR A 274 -9.05 8.67 5.88
C THR A 274 -7.84 7.80 5.53
N LEU A 275 -7.82 6.54 5.98
CA LEU A 275 -6.76 5.62 5.58
C LEU A 275 -6.83 5.31 4.09
N MET A 276 -8.02 5.02 3.54
CA MET A 276 -8.16 4.73 2.11
C MET A 276 -7.66 5.86 1.21
N GLU A 277 -7.88 7.13 1.59
CA GLU A 277 -7.34 8.29 0.88
C GLU A 277 -5.81 8.22 0.78
N PHE A 278 -5.13 7.96 1.89
CA PHE A 278 -3.67 7.79 1.91
C PHE A 278 -3.18 6.67 1.01
N LEU A 279 -3.82 5.49 1.09
CA LEU A 279 -3.44 4.34 0.26
C LEU A 279 -3.64 4.64 -1.23
N VAL A 280 -4.74 5.30 -1.61
CA VAL A 280 -5.07 5.61 -3.00
C VAL A 280 -4.16 6.70 -3.56
N LEU A 281 -3.90 7.77 -2.81
CA LEU A 281 -3.08 8.89 -3.28
C LEU A 281 -1.60 8.52 -3.40
N THR A 282 -1.04 7.77 -2.44
CA THR A 282 0.35 7.29 -2.51
C THR A 282 0.54 6.27 -3.64
N TYR A 283 -0.44 5.39 -3.85
CA TYR A 283 -0.46 4.49 -5.00
C TYR A 283 -0.57 5.26 -6.32
N GLY A 284 -1.47 6.25 -6.41
CA GLY A 284 -1.62 7.11 -7.59
C GLY A 284 -0.32 7.84 -7.94
N ALA A 285 0.36 8.41 -6.95
CA ALA A 285 1.68 9.01 -7.12
C ALA A 285 2.70 8.01 -7.67
N THR A 286 2.70 6.77 -7.15
CA THR A 286 3.58 5.70 -7.65
C THR A 286 3.28 5.36 -9.11
N THR A 287 2.01 5.16 -9.46
CA THR A 287 1.61 4.73 -10.80
C THR A 287 1.79 5.82 -11.84
N ASP A 288 1.49 7.07 -11.50
CA ASP A 288 1.53 8.19 -12.44
C ASP A 288 2.98 8.58 -12.76
N LEU A 289 3.83 8.67 -11.72
CA LEU A 289 5.24 9.00 -11.89
C LEU A 289 6.06 7.80 -12.41
N GLY A 290 5.65 6.58 -12.03
CA GLY A 290 6.25 5.34 -12.51
C GLY A 290 5.75 4.90 -13.89
N GLY A 291 4.75 5.56 -14.48
CA GLY A 291 4.17 5.20 -15.77
C GLY A 291 3.64 3.76 -15.81
N TRP A 292 2.90 3.33 -14.79
CA TRP A 292 2.27 2.01 -14.74
C TRP A 292 1.08 1.94 -15.72
N ASP A 293 0.80 0.76 -16.26
CA ASP A 293 -0.39 0.53 -17.10
C ASP A 293 -1.64 0.42 -16.20
N ARG A 294 -2.16 1.58 -15.78
CA ARG A 294 -3.29 1.67 -14.85
C ARG A 294 -4.57 1.06 -15.42
N ASP A 295 -4.77 1.12 -16.74
CA ASP A 295 -5.96 0.55 -17.39
C ASP A 295 -5.96 -0.98 -17.32
N ALA A 296 -4.79 -1.62 -17.44
CA ALA A 296 -4.66 -3.06 -17.27
C ALA A 296 -4.63 -3.51 -15.80
N LEU A 297 -4.22 -2.64 -14.89
CA LEU A 297 -3.95 -2.99 -13.49
C LEU A 297 -5.05 -2.59 -12.51
N GLU A 298 -5.87 -1.59 -12.82
CA GLU A 298 -6.88 -1.05 -11.91
C GLU A 298 -8.29 -1.51 -12.30
N CYS A 299 -9.18 -1.49 -11.31
CA CYS A 299 -10.58 -1.79 -11.50
C CYS A 299 -11.44 -1.14 -10.40
N ALA A 300 -12.76 -1.24 -10.54
CA ALA A 300 -13.68 -0.82 -9.48
C ALA A 300 -13.34 -1.56 -8.16
N PRO A 301 -13.42 -0.88 -7.00
CA PRO A 301 -13.41 -1.54 -5.70
C PRO A 301 -14.42 -2.69 -5.65
N GLY A 302 -13.99 -3.81 -5.08
CA GLY A 302 -14.80 -5.03 -5.01
C GLY A 302 -16.07 -4.83 -4.19
N ARG A 303 -17.16 -5.49 -4.63
CA ARG A 303 -18.44 -5.50 -3.89
C ARG A 303 -18.63 -6.86 -3.24
N ARG A 304 -19.00 -6.87 -1.95
CA ARG A 304 -19.20 -8.10 -1.17
C ARG A 304 -20.23 -9.02 -1.85
N GLY A 305 -19.88 -10.30 -2.01
CA GLY A 305 -20.74 -11.32 -2.61
C GLY A 305 -21.01 -11.17 -4.11
N LYS A 306 -20.35 -10.23 -4.80
CA LYS A 306 -20.55 -9.99 -6.24
C LYS A 306 -19.23 -10.17 -7.00
N PRO A 307 -19.08 -11.25 -7.79
CA PRO A 307 -17.96 -11.38 -8.71
C PRO A 307 -17.90 -10.19 -9.66
N ARG A 308 -16.69 -9.79 -10.01
CA ARG A 308 -16.45 -8.77 -11.03
C ARG A 308 -16.91 -9.31 -12.40
N PRO A 309 -17.66 -8.53 -13.22
CA PRO A 309 -17.94 -8.94 -14.59
C PRO A 309 -16.64 -8.96 -15.42
N HIS A 310 -16.61 -9.78 -16.48
CA HIS A 310 -15.40 -10.01 -17.28
C HIS A 310 -14.76 -8.71 -17.83
N ASP A 311 -15.59 -7.72 -18.11
CA ASP A 311 -15.27 -6.42 -18.70
C ASP A 311 -15.34 -5.26 -17.70
N ALA A 312 -15.35 -5.53 -16.39
CA ALA A 312 -15.33 -4.46 -15.38
C ALA A 312 -13.99 -3.73 -15.40
N ALA A 313 -13.92 -2.77 -16.30
CA ALA A 313 -13.00 -1.66 -16.23
C ALA A 313 -13.10 -0.97 -14.86
N VAL A 314 -12.09 -0.19 -14.51
CA VAL A 314 -12.29 0.93 -13.58
C VAL A 314 -13.56 1.66 -14.06
N PRO A 315 -14.50 2.04 -13.18
CA PRO A 315 -15.42 3.11 -13.48
C PRO A 315 -14.51 4.34 -13.68
N GLY A 316 -13.98 4.51 -14.90
CA GLY A 316 -12.72 5.23 -15.12
C GLY A 316 -12.00 5.08 -16.46
N SER A 317 -12.07 3.97 -17.22
CA SER A 317 -11.76 4.06 -18.67
C SER A 317 -12.95 4.64 -19.45
N GLY A 318 -14.14 4.46 -18.89
CA GLY A 318 -15.19 5.46 -18.85
C GLY A 318 -15.66 5.60 -17.41
N GLN A 319 -15.21 6.64 -16.70
CA GLN A 319 -16.09 7.21 -15.68
C GLN A 319 -17.38 7.58 -16.45
N PRO A 320 -18.60 7.49 -15.87
CA PRO A 320 -19.62 8.41 -16.37
C PRO A 320 -18.90 9.73 -16.31
N ALA A 321 -18.79 10.42 -17.45
CA ALA A 321 -18.31 11.78 -17.43
C ALA A 321 -18.94 12.38 -16.17
N MET A 322 -18.13 12.86 -15.22
CA MET A 322 -18.59 14.10 -14.63
C MET A 322 -18.94 14.87 -15.88
N ASP A 323 -20.24 15.13 -16.07
CA ASP A 323 -20.75 15.83 -17.24
C ASP A 323 -20.24 17.26 -17.03
N LEU A 324 -18.92 17.37 -17.13
CA LEU A 324 -18.08 18.53 -17.05
C LEU A 324 -18.44 19.16 -18.35
N LYS A 325 -19.54 19.91 -18.30
CA LYS A 325 -20.00 20.71 -19.39
C LYS A 325 -18.89 21.73 -19.62
N VAL A 326 -17.95 21.36 -20.49
CA VAL A 326 -16.91 22.26 -20.94
C VAL A 326 -17.63 23.29 -21.79
N GLU A 327 -17.67 24.51 -21.28
CA GLU A 327 -18.27 25.63 -21.99
C GLU A 327 -17.19 26.32 -22.82
N ARG A 328 -17.57 26.72 -24.03
CA ARG A 328 -16.74 27.49 -24.95
C ARG A 328 -17.26 28.91 -25.00
N GLU A 329 -16.40 29.85 -24.65
CA GLU A 329 -16.62 31.28 -24.85
C GLU A 329 -15.67 31.76 -25.94
N GLU A 330 -16.21 32.41 -26.98
CA GLU A 330 -15.41 32.89 -28.10
C GLU A 330 -15.72 34.35 -28.44
N ALA A 331 -14.66 35.13 -28.63
CA ALA A 331 -14.64 36.46 -29.19
C ALA A 331 -13.89 36.45 -30.55
N THR A 332 -13.87 37.59 -31.25
CA THR A 332 -13.38 37.66 -32.65
C THR A 332 -11.96 37.11 -32.87
N SER A 333 -11.06 37.26 -31.89
CA SER A 333 -9.65 36.86 -32.01
C SER A 333 -9.16 35.93 -30.91
N LYS A 334 -9.98 35.63 -29.90
CA LYS A 334 -9.63 34.80 -28.74
C LYS A 334 -10.83 34.01 -28.26
N GLY A 335 -10.59 32.87 -27.65
CA GLY A 335 -11.61 32.12 -26.93
C GLY A 335 -11.02 31.32 -25.79
N ARG A 336 -11.91 30.70 -25.02
CA ARG A 336 -11.54 29.79 -23.94
C ARG A 336 -12.52 28.64 -23.83
N TYR A 337 -11.99 27.51 -23.39
CA TYR A 337 -12.75 26.38 -22.88
C TYR A 337 -12.60 26.39 -21.37
N PHE A 338 -13.70 26.30 -20.63
CA PHE A 338 -13.64 26.32 -19.17
C PHE A 338 -14.67 25.38 -18.55
N VAL A 339 -14.43 25.06 -17.28
CA VAL A 339 -15.33 24.27 -16.46
C VAL A 339 -15.39 24.87 -15.06
N VAL A 340 -16.59 24.85 -14.47
CA VAL A 340 -16.82 25.28 -13.09
C VAL A 340 -17.15 24.05 -12.25
N VAL A 341 -16.30 23.73 -11.29
CA VAL A 341 -16.49 22.62 -10.36
C VAL A 341 -16.45 23.19 -8.95
N ASP A 342 -17.55 23.03 -8.20
CA ASP A 342 -17.68 23.53 -6.82
C ASP A 342 -17.31 25.03 -6.67
N GLY A 343 -17.64 25.84 -7.68
CA GLY A 343 -17.34 27.28 -7.72
C GLY A 343 -15.91 27.65 -8.12
N VAL A 344 -15.06 26.66 -8.42
CA VAL A 344 -13.68 26.85 -8.88
C VAL A 344 -13.61 26.67 -10.40
N VAL A 345 -12.95 27.62 -11.08
CA VAL A 345 -12.81 27.62 -12.54
C VAL A 345 -11.48 27.01 -12.96
N ALA A 346 -11.51 26.03 -13.85
CA ALA A 346 -10.35 25.61 -14.64
C ALA A 346 -10.57 26.00 -16.11
N GLU A 347 -9.54 26.50 -16.78
CA GLU A 347 -9.67 27.03 -18.13
C GLU A 347 -8.48 26.74 -19.05
N MET A 348 -8.77 26.78 -20.36
CA MET A 348 -7.80 26.68 -21.44
C MET A 348 -8.11 27.76 -22.46
N THR A 349 -7.13 28.61 -22.76
CA THR A 349 -7.30 29.72 -23.70
C THR A 349 -6.69 29.42 -25.07
N TYR A 350 -7.27 30.03 -26.09
CA TYR A 350 -6.76 29.97 -27.45
C TYR A 350 -6.89 31.31 -28.16
N SER A 351 -6.02 31.52 -29.15
CA SER A 351 -6.04 32.67 -30.06
C SER A 351 -6.44 32.19 -31.47
N ARG A 352 -7.36 32.90 -32.14
CA ARG A 352 -7.80 32.57 -33.51
C ARG A 352 -6.93 33.30 -34.52
N VAL A 353 -6.22 32.54 -35.35
CA VAL A 353 -5.27 33.06 -36.33
C VAL A 353 -5.92 33.26 -37.69
N SER A 354 -6.88 32.40 -38.03
CA SER A 354 -7.69 32.46 -39.25
C SER A 354 -9.04 31.76 -39.02
N ASN A 355 -9.90 31.72 -40.04
CA ASN A 355 -11.18 31.01 -39.95
C ASN A 355 -11.00 29.50 -39.70
N ASP A 356 -9.87 28.94 -40.16
CA ASP A 356 -9.53 27.53 -40.15
C ASP A 356 -8.39 27.19 -39.18
N MET A 357 -7.87 28.12 -38.37
CA MET A 357 -6.75 27.85 -37.45
C MET A 357 -6.86 28.55 -36.10
N ILE A 358 -6.60 27.79 -35.03
CA ILE A 358 -6.45 28.30 -33.65
C ILE A 358 -5.12 27.87 -33.03
N ILE A 359 -4.60 28.68 -32.10
CA ILE A 359 -3.43 28.39 -31.27
C ILE A 359 -3.90 28.22 -29.82
N ILE A 360 -3.66 27.06 -29.22
CA ILE A 360 -3.87 26.88 -27.77
C ILE A 360 -2.63 27.41 -27.05
N ASP A 361 -2.79 28.49 -26.28
CA ASP A 361 -1.69 29.25 -25.69
C ASP A 361 -1.51 29.01 -24.19
N HIS A 362 -2.57 28.67 -23.45
CA HIS A 362 -2.49 28.41 -22.01
C HIS A 362 -3.52 27.39 -21.51
N THR A 363 -3.19 26.68 -20.43
CA THR A 363 -4.09 25.79 -19.71
C THR A 363 -3.79 25.92 -18.22
N ASP A 364 -4.80 26.31 -17.43
CA ASP A 364 -4.69 26.42 -15.98
C ASP A 364 -5.75 25.56 -15.28
N VAL A 365 -5.26 24.76 -14.33
CA VAL A 365 -6.10 23.93 -13.46
C VAL A 365 -5.69 24.23 -12.01
N PRO A 366 -6.57 24.92 -11.25
CA PRO A 366 -6.30 25.24 -9.85
C PRO A 366 -5.97 24.00 -9.02
N ALA A 367 -5.16 24.17 -7.98
CA ALA A 367 -4.67 23.06 -7.15
C ALA A 367 -5.80 22.16 -6.61
N ALA A 368 -6.93 22.75 -6.21
CA ALA A 368 -8.11 22.05 -5.72
C ALA A 368 -8.74 21.06 -6.74
N LEU A 369 -8.43 21.22 -8.02
CA LEU A 369 -8.98 20.48 -9.16
C LEU A 369 -7.95 19.55 -9.84
N ARG A 370 -6.69 19.55 -9.38
CA ARG A 370 -5.63 18.68 -9.94
C ARG A 370 -5.88 17.21 -9.60
N GLY A 371 -5.28 16.31 -10.38
CA GLY A 371 -5.49 14.85 -10.25
C GLY A 371 -6.81 14.32 -10.81
N ARG A 372 -7.74 15.21 -11.22
CA ARG A 372 -9.08 14.86 -11.75
C ARG A 372 -9.15 14.85 -13.30
N ARG A 373 -8.01 14.87 -13.99
CA ARG A 373 -7.90 14.94 -15.47
C ARG A 373 -8.66 16.10 -16.15
N ILE A 374 -9.03 17.16 -15.43
CA ILE A 374 -9.79 18.31 -15.98
C ILE A 374 -9.09 18.98 -17.18
N GLY A 375 -7.77 19.17 -17.12
CA GLY A 375 -7.02 19.74 -18.25
C GLY A 375 -7.11 18.89 -19.52
N GLU A 376 -7.10 17.56 -19.39
CA GLU A 376 -7.28 16.63 -20.52
C GLU A 376 -8.67 16.80 -21.16
N HIS A 377 -9.72 16.95 -20.34
CA HIS A 377 -11.08 17.19 -20.84
C HIS A 377 -11.20 18.49 -21.64
N LEU A 378 -10.53 19.57 -21.21
CA LEU A 378 -10.51 20.83 -21.96
C LEU A 378 -9.85 20.67 -23.34
N VAL A 379 -8.72 19.96 -23.41
CA VAL A 379 -8.01 19.70 -24.67
C VAL A 379 -8.82 18.78 -25.59
N ARG A 380 -9.43 17.72 -25.03
CA ARG A 380 -10.29 16.80 -25.77
C ARG A 380 -11.45 17.52 -26.44
N LYS A 381 -12.15 18.38 -25.68
CA LYS A 381 -13.28 19.15 -26.22
C LYS A 381 -12.83 20.07 -27.36
N ALA A 382 -11.69 20.73 -27.24
CA ALA A 382 -11.16 21.56 -28.32
C ALA A 382 -10.81 20.74 -29.57
N ALA A 383 -10.27 19.53 -29.41
CA ALA A 383 -10.00 18.64 -30.55
C ALA A 383 -11.30 18.17 -31.24
N GLU A 384 -12.35 17.85 -30.48
CA GLU A 384 -13.67 17.50 -31.00
C GLU A 384 -14.30 18.67 -31.77
N ASP A 385 -14.31 19.87 -31.18
CA ASP A 385 -14.83 21.08 -31.82
C ASP A 385 -14.03 21.42 -33.08
N ALA A 386 -12.70 21.25 -33.06
CA ALA A 386 -11.86 21.46 -34.24
C ALA A 386 -12.22 20.51 -35.40
N ARG A 387 -12.51 19.23 -35.12
CA ARG A 387 -13.02 18.30 -36.15
C ARG A 387 -14.36 18.74 -36.70
N GLN A 388 -15.27 19.15 -35.81
CA GLN A 388 -16.61 19.57 -36.17
C GLN A 388 -16.61 20.85 -37.01
N ASP A 389 -15.78 21.82 -36.63
CA ASP A 389 -15.68 23.15 -37.25
C ASP A 389 -14.74 23.16 -38.47
N GLY A 390 -13.99 22.08 -38.72
CA GLY A 390 -12.99 22.02 -39.78
C GLY A 390 -11.78 22.94 -39.53
N VAL A 391 -11.42 23.13 -38.26
CA VAL A 391 -10.32 23.99 -37.80
C VAL A 391 -9.12 23.13 -37.43
N VAL A 392 -7.90 23.64 -37.67
CA VAL A 392 -6.66 23.02 -37.21
C VAL A 392 -6.09 23.72 -35.98
N ILE A 393 -5.43 22.97 -35.11
CA ILE A 393 -4.89 23.41 -33.81
C ILE A 393 -3.37 23.44 -33.84
N VAL A 394 -2.79 24.50 -33.30
CA VAL A 394 -1.37 24.59 -32.93
C VAL A 394 -1.25 24.63 -31.40
N PRO A 395 -0.80 23.56 -30.74
CA PRO A 395 -0.73 23.52 -29.28
C PRO A 395 0.61 24.11 -28.76
N LEU A 396 0.66 25.42 -28.53
CA LEU A 396 1.86 26.07 -27.97
C LEU A 396 1.97 25.91 -26.45
N CYS A 397 0.84 25.79 -25.75
CA CYS A 397 0.84 25.44 -24.33
C CYS A 397 1.56 24.10 -24.13
N PRO A 398 2.60 24.01 -23.26
CA PRO A 398 3.32 22.76 -23.00
C PRO A 398 2.40 21.62 -22.53
N PHE A 399 1.37 21.95 -21.74
CA PHE A 399 0.38 20.98 -21.30
C PHE A 399 -0.43 20.45 -22.49
N ALA A 400 -1.03 21.33 -23.29
CA ALA A 400 -1.82 20.92 -24.45
C ALA A 400 -0.97 20.10 -25.44
N LYS A 401 0.27 20.51 -25.70
CA LYS A 401 1.21 19.76 -26.54
C LYS A 401 1.42 18.34 -26.04
N ALA A 402 1.72 18.18 -24.75
CA ALA A 402 1.92 16.87 -24.14
C ALA A 402 0.65 16.00 -24.21
N GLN A 403 -0.55 16.59 -24.13
CA GLN A 403 -1.79 15.85 -24.32
C GLN A 403 -1.95 15.36 -25.77
N PHE A 404 -1.76 16.23 -26.77
CA PHE A 404 -1.80 15.81 -28.17
C PHE A 404 -0.77 14.71 -28.47
N GLU A 405 0.44 14.77 -27.93
CA GLU A 405 1.48 13.73 -28.10
C GLU A 405 1.08 12.37 -27.50
N ARG A 406 0.27 12.37 -26.43
CA ARG A 406 -0.22 11.14 -25.77
C ARG A 406 -1.43 10.52 -26.48
N HIS A 407 -2.21 11.32 -27.21
CA HIS A 407 -3.45 10.92 -27.86
C HIS A 407 -3.28 10.89 -29.38
N ALA A 408 -2.88 9.74 -29.91
CA ALA A 408 -2.66 9.53 -31.35
C ALA A 408 -3.91 9.84 -32.18
N GLU A 409 -5.10 9.60 -31.61
CA GLU A 409 -6.38 9.88 -32.21
C GLU A 409 -6.69 11.38 -32.38
N TRP A 410 -5.94 12.29 -31.73
CA TRP A 410 -6.09 13.75 -31.87
C TRP A 410 -5.13 14.38 -32.87
N GLN A 411 -4.24 13.59 -33.45
CA GLN A 411 -3.25 14.09 -34.42
C GLN A 411 -3.88 14.55 -35.74
N ASP A 412 -5.13 14.19 -36.00
CA ASP A 412 -5.88 14.56 -37.20
C ASP A 412 -6.24 16.04 -37.27
N VAL A 413 -6.35 16.72 -36.12
CA VAL A 413 -6.68 18.16 -36.04
C VAL A 413 -5.46 19.05 -35.80
N ILE A 414 -4.25 18.50 -35.71
CA ILE A 414 -3.04 19.31 -35.54
C ILE A 414 -2.62 19.89 -36.90
N ALA A 415 -2.31 21.19 -36.92
CA ALA A 415 -1.73 21.82 -38.11
C ALA A 415 -0.42 21.11 -38.47
N ARG A 416 -0.38 20.50 -39.66
CA ARG A 416 0.84 19.88 -40.19
C ARG A 416 1.81 20.99 -40.59
N SER A 417 3.03 20.92 -40.06
CA SER A 417 4.15 21.79 -40.40
C SER A 417 4.57 21.65 -41.85
#